data_AF-A0A925WCS8-F1
#
_entry.id   AF-A0A925WCS8-F1
#
_cell.length_a   1.000
_cell.length_b   1.000
_cell.length_c   1.000
_cell.angle_alpha   90.00
_cell.angle_beta   90.00
_cell.angle_gamma   90.00
#
_symmetry.space_group_name_H-M   'P 1'
#
loop_
_entity.id
_entity.type
_entity.pdbx_description
1 polymer ?
#
loop_
_entity_poly.entity_id
_entity_poly.type
_entity_poly.pdbx_seq_one_letter_code
_entity_poly.pdbx_strand_id
1 'polypeptide(L)'
;MSKLPAGNVREMVLQACLEPLSEWDLAGSVALAVQLANPSARLKHIQPVLEKWFARQPEATRTWIGKSSFSEEIKASWLTGSFAVEAVPAPASEK
;
A
#
# COMPACT_ATOMS: atom_id res chain seq x y z
N MET A 1 7.84 -21.36 7.28
CA MET A 1 6.50 -21.34 6.64
C MET A 1 6.66 -21.37 5.12
N SER A 2 7.14 -22.48 4.55
CA SER A 2 7.81 -22.45 3.22
C SER A 2 7.23 -23.43 2.19
N LYS A 3 5.94 -23.77 2.24
CA LYS A 3 5.32 -24.72 1.30
C LYS A 3 3.89 -24.36 0.89
N LEU A 4 3.60 -23.09 0.65
CA LEU A 4 2.39 -22.74 -0.10
C LEU A 4 2.76 -22.62 -1.58
N PRO A 5 2.19 -23.46 -2.47
CA PRO A 5 2.41 -23.30 -3.90
C PRO A 5 1.99 -21.89 -4.32
N ALA A 6 2.81 -21.25 -5.16
CA ALA A 6 2.44 -19.97 -5.76
C ALA A 6 1.10 -20.14 -6.50
N GLY A 7 0.15 -19.23 -6.24
CA GLY A 7 -1.20 -19.30 -6.79
C GLY A 7 -2.25 -18.78 -5.82
N ASN A 8 -3.52 -18.95 -6.21
CA ASN A 8 -4.69 -18.40 -5.51
C ASN A 8 -4.69 -18.67 -4.00
N VAL A 9 -4.25 -19.85 -3.56
CA VAL A 9 -4.21 -20.23 -2.14
C VAL A 9 -3.24 -19.35 -1.34
N ARG A 10 -2.07 -19.04 -1.89
CA ARG A 10 -1.11 -18.14 -1.24
C ARG A 10 -1.67 -16.73 -1.12
N GLU A 11 -2.32 -16.22 -2.16
CA GLU A 11 -2.94 -14.90 -2.14
C GLU A 11 -4.08 -14.83 -1.14
N MET A 12 -4.94 -15.85 -1.08
CA MET A 12 -6.01 -15.95 -0.07
C MET A 12 -5.46 -15.96 1.36
N VAL A 13 -4.38 -16.69 1.63
CA VAL A 13 -3.75 -16.72 2.96
C VAL A 13 -3.14 -15.36 3.30
N LEU A 14 -2.46 -14.72 2.36
CA LEU A 14 -1.92 -13.37 2.55
C LEU A 14 -3.04 -12.39 2.86
N GLN A 15 -4.13 -12.43 2.08
CA GLN A 15 -5.30 -11.57 2.29
C GLN A 15 -5.98 -11.83 3.65
N ALA A 16 -6.11 -13.09 4.06
CA ALA A 16 -6.66 -13.43 5.37
C ALA A 16 -5.78 -12.95 6.54
N CYS A 17 -4.47 -12.81 6.34
CA CYS A 17 -3.56 -12.23 7.33
C CYS A 17 -3.57 -10.69 7.33
N LEU A 18 -3.98 -10.03 6.25
CA LEU A 18 -3.96 -8.57 6.14
C LEU A 18 -4.94 -7.89 7.08
N GLU A 19 -6.17 -8.43 7.19
CA GLU A 19 -7.21 -7.90 8.07
C GLU A 19 -6.75 -7.83 9.53
N PRO A 20 -6.36 -8.94 10.19
CA PRO A 20 -5.89 -8.86 11.56
C PRO A 20 -4.67 -7.96 11.64
N LEU A 21 -3.63 -8.11 10.80
CA LEU A 21 -2.45 -7.25 10.84
C LEU A 21 -2.77 -5.76 10.78
N SER A 22 -3.77 -5.35 10.02
CA SER A 22 -4.16 -3.94 9.91
C SER A 22 -4.70 -3.34 11.22
N GLU A 23 -5.04 -4.15 12.22
CA GLU A 23 -5.54 -3.69 13.52
C GLU A 23 -4.42 -3.48 14.56
N TRP A 24 -3.38 -4.33 14.56
CA TRP A 24 -2.30 -4.31 15.55
C TRP A 24 -0.96 -3.84 14.99
N ASP A 25 -0.66 -4.15 13.72
CA ASP A 25 0.61 -3.84 13.07
C ASP A 25 0.43 -3.31 11.63
N LEU A 26 0.18 -2.00 11.55
CA LEU A 26 -0.05 -1.29 10.29
C LEU A 26 1.14 -1.42 9.33
N ALA A 27 2.37 -1.37 9.86
CA ALA A 27 3.59 -1.48 9.06
C ALA A 27 3.74 -2.87 8.43
N GLY A 28 3.52 -3.93 9.20
CA GLY A 28 3.56 -5.31 8.75
C GLY A 28 2.42 -5.65 7.80
N SER A 29 1.23 -5.08 8.01
CA SER A 29 0.11 -5.23 7.07
C SER A 29 0.47 -4.66 5.69
N VAL A 30 1.03 -3.44 5.63
CA VAL A 30 1.51 -2.86 4.37
C VAL A 30 2.67 -3.68 3.77
N ALA A 31 3.62 -4.16 4.59
CA ALA A 31 4.73 -5.00 4.15
C ALA A 31 4.30 -6.40 3.67
N LEU A 32 3.16 -6.91 4.13
CA LEU A 32 2.55 -8.13 3.63
C LEU A 32 1.82 -7.87 2.32
N ALA A 33 1.09 -6.76 2.23
CA ALA A 33 0.33 -6.39 1.05
C ALA A 33 1.22 -6.20 -0.18
N VAL A 34 2.45 -5.66 -0.03
CA VAL A 34 3.41 -5.54 -1.14
C VAL A 34 3.85 -6.89 -1.74
N GLN A 35 3.67 -8.00 -1.01
CA GLN A 35 3.98 -9.35 -1.49
C GLN A 35 2.87 -9.95 -2.36
N LEU A 36 1.69 -9.32 -2.43
CA LEU A 36 0.61 -9.75 -3.31
C LEU A 36 1.05 -9.67 -4.77
N ALA A 37 0.82 -10.75 -5.52
CA ALA A 37 1.21 -10.83 -6.92
C ALA A 37 0.39 -9.83 -7.75
N ASN A 38 -0.92 -9.76 -7.50
CA ASN A 38 -1.81 -8.84 -8.20
C ASN A 38 -1.57 -7.36 -7.80
N PRO A 39 -1.17 -6.48 -8.74
CA PRO A 39 -0.89 -5.08 -8.44
C PRO A 39 -2.13 -4.28 -8.02
N SER A 40 -3.31 -4.59 -8.58
CA SER A 40 -4.56 -3.93 -8.22
C SER A 40 -5.01 -4.34 -6.82
N ALA A 41 -4.91 -5.62 -6.47
CA ALA A 41 -5.22 -6.09 -5.11
C ALA A 41 -4.26 -5.47 -4.09
N ARG A 42 -2.97 -5.40 -4.42
CA ARG A 42 -1.94 -4.78 -3.58
C ARG A 42 -2.29 -3.33 -3.22
N LEU A 43 -2.59 -2.49 -4.21
CA LEU A 43 -2.94 -1.09 -3.94
C LEU A 43 -4.24 -0.96 -3.14
N LYS A 44 -5.24 -1.78 -3.46
CA LYS A 44 -6.53 -1.82 -2.76
C LYS A 44 -6.39 -2.15 -1.26
N HIS A 45 -5.42 -2.99 -0.90
CA HIS A 45 -5.13 -3.32 0.50
C HIS A 45 -4.20 -2.30 1.16
N ILE A 46 -3.21 -1.76 0.45
CA ILE A 46 -2.26 -0.79 1.00
C ILE A 46 -2.97 0.52 1.35
N GLN A 47 -3.80 1.08 0.47
CA GLN A 47 -4.43 2.40 0.66
C GLN A 47 -5.14 2.57 2.02
N PRO A 48 -6.13 1.75 2.40
CA PRO A 48 -6.86 1.95 3.65
C PRO A 48 -5.99 1.74 4.90
N VAL A 49 -4.98 0.88 4.81
CA VAL A 49 -4.04 0.64 5.92
C VAL A 49 -3.03 1.78 6.03
N LEU A 50 -2.55 2.27 4.88
CA LEU A 50 -1.61 3.37 4.80
C LEU A 50 -2.22 4.67 5.30
N GLU A 51 -3.50 4.93 5.02
CA GLU A 51 -4.25 6.07 5.57
C GLU A 51 -4.30 6.01 7.11
N LYS A 52 -4.68 4.86 7.67
CA LYS A 52 -4.65 4.64 9.13
C LYS A 52 -3.25 4.77 9.71
N TRP A 53 -2.24 4.28 8.99
CA TRP A 53 -0.85 4.37 9.41
C TRP A 53 -0.34 5.80 9.40
N PHE A 54 -0.70 6.58 8.39
CA PHE A 54 -0.35 7.98 8.29
C PHE A 54 -0.98 8.80 9.42
N ALA A 55 -2.24 8.51 9.77
CA ALA A 55 -2.94 9.16 10.88
C ALA A 55 -2.30 8.85 12.24
N ARG A 56 -1.77 7.64 12.45
CA ARG A 56 -1.18 7.22 13.73
C ARG A 56 0.33 7.51 13.83
N GLN A 57 1.08 7.30 12.76
CA GLN A 57 2.54 7.39 12.69
C GLN A 57 3.00 8.00 11.35
N PRO A 58 2.82 9.32 11.16
CA PRO A 58 3.12 9.98 9.89
C PRO A 58 4.61 9.89 9.50
N GLU A 59 5.53 9.99 10.46
CA GLU A 59 6.98 9.94 10.19
C GLU A 59 7.43 8.55 9.71
N ALA A 60 6.96 7.49 10.37
CA ALA A 60 7.24 6.11 9.98
C ALA A 60 6.66 5.82 8.59
N THR A 61 5.45 6.32 8.32
CA THR A 61 4.76 6.14 7.04
C THR A 61 5.53 6.83 5.91
N ARG A 62 5.94 8.09 6.08
CA ARG A 62 6.76 8.84 5.10
C ARG A 62 8.08 8.14 4.82
N THR A 63 8.74 7.63 5.85
CA THR A 63 9.99 6.86 5.72
C THR A 63 9.78 5.59 4.89
N TRP A 64 8.69 4.87 5.14
CA TRP A 64 8.36 3.68 4.38
C TRP A 64 8.02 4.00 2.91
N ILE A 65 7.22 5.04 2.66
CA ILE A 65 6.90 5.49 1.30
C ILE A 65 8.17 5.83 0.52
N GLY A 66 9.12 6.55 1.14
CA GLY A 66 10.41 6.88 0.52
C GLY A 66 11.26 5.67 0.17
N LYS A 67 11.24 4.62 1.02
CA LYS A 67 11.99 3.37 0.80
C LYS A 67 11.28 2.37 -0.13
N SER A 68 9.99 2.57 -0.40
CA SER A 68 9.21 1.65 -1.21
C SER A 68 9.63 1.67 -2.68
N SER A 69 9.44 0.55 -3.40
CA SER A 69 9.75 0.47 -4.85
C SER A 69 8.58 0.92 -5.75
N PHE A 70 7.61 1.66 -5.23
CA PHE A 70 6.53 2.21 -6.04
C PHE A 70 7.02 3.38 -6.91
N SER A 71 6.28 3.66 -7.99
CA SER A 71 6.51 4.82 -8.84
C SER A 71 6.42 6.13 -8.05
N GLU A 72 7.15 7.15 -8.51
CA GLU A 72 7.20 8.46 -7.86
C GLU A 72 5.81 9.11 -7.76
N GLU A 73 4.94 8.90 -8.76
CA GLU A 73 3.56 9.37 -8.75
C GLU A 73 2.76 8.80 -7.57
N ILE A 74 2.77 7.47 -7.38
CA ILE A 74 2.05 6.81 -6.28
C ILE A 74 2.60 7.29 -4.92
N LYS A 75 3.92 7.43 -4.81
CA LYS A 75 4.55 7.96 -3.60
C LYS A 75 4.09 9.39 -3.31
N ALA A 76 4.06 10.26 -4.31
CA ALA A 76 3.62 11.64 -4.18
C ALA A 76 2.14 11.72 -3.75
N SER A 77 1.27 10.90 -4.34
CA SER A 77 -0.14 10.81 -3.95
C SER A 77 -0.29 10.40 -2.47
N TRP A 78 0.45 9.40 -2.01
CA TRP A 78 0.40 8.99 -0.60
C TRP A 78 1.01 10.00 0.37
N LEU A 79 2.05 10.74 -0.04
CA LEU A 79 2.67 11.78 0.79
C LEU A 79 1.78 13.02 0.95
N THR A 80 0.96 13.31 -0.06
CA THR A 80 -0.01 14.41 -0.05
C THR A 80 -1.33 14.04 0.64
N GLY A 81 -1.48 12.78 1.07
CA GLY A 81 -2.73 12.28 1.65
C GLY A 81 -3.82 12.05 0.59
N SER A 82 -3.48 12.16 -0.69
CA SER A 82 -4.37 11.83 -1.80
C SER A 82 -4.27 10.33 -2.06
N PHE A 83 -5.06 9.55 -1.31
CA PHE A 83 -5.17 8.11 -1.53
C PHE A 83 -6.20 7.76 -2.62
N ALA A 84 -6.95 8.74 -3.12
CA ALA A 84 -7.70 8.57 -4.35
C ALA A 84 -6.70 8.47 -5.52
N VAL A 85 -6.80 7.41 -6.31
CA VAL A 85 -6.18 7.38 -7.64
C VAL A 85 -6.99 8.34 -8.53
N GLU A 86 -6.87 9.63 -8.25
CA GLU A 86 -7.40 10.66 -9.12
C GLU A 86 -6.45 10.72 -10.31
N ALA A 87 -6.94 10.25 -11.45
CA ALA A 87 -6.31 10.48 -12.74
C ALA A 87 -5.96 11.97 -12.81
N VAL A 88 -4.67 12.28 -12.78
CA VAL A 88 -4.17 13.64 -12.94
C VAL A 88 -4.81 14.23 -14.21
N PRO A 89 -5.58 15.33 -14.16
CA PRO A 89 -5.61 16.20 -15.32
C PRO A 89 -4.19 16.75 -15.42
N ALA A 90 -3.51 16.39 -16.51
CA ALA A 90 -2.21 16.90 -16.90
C ALA A 90 -2.09 18.41 -16.56
N PRO A 91 -0.93 18.90 -16.10
CA PRO A 91 -0.78 20.29 -15.73
C PRO A 91 -1.19 21.18 -16.92
N ALA A 92 -2.35 21.83 -16.77
CA ALA A 92 -2.69 23.00 -17.54
C ALA A 92 -1.75 24.12 -17.08
N SER A 93 -0.57 24.19 -17.70
CA SER A 93 0.26 25.38 -17.73
C SER A 93 1.28 25.22 -18.85
N GLU A 94 1.00 25.86 -19.98
CA GLU A 94 1.82 27.02 -20.35
C GLU A 94 0.98 27.96 -21.24
N LYS A 95 1.32 29.25 -21.17
CA LYS A 95 0.63 30.45 -21.66
C LYS A 95 0.08 30.45 -23.09
#